data_AF-A0A7X9FCZ0-F1
#
_entry.id   AF-A0A7X9FCZ0-F1
#
_cell.length_a   1.000
_cell.length_b   1.000
_cell.length_c   1.000
_cell.angle_alpha   90.00
_cell.angle_beta   90.00
_cell.angle_gamma   90.00
#
_symmetry.space_group_name_H-M   'P 1'
#
loop_
_entity.id
_entity.type
_entity.pdbx_description
1 polymer ?
#
loop_
_entity_poly.entity_id
_entity_poly.type
_entity_poly.pdbx_seq_one_letter_code
_entity_poly.pdbx_strand_id
1 'polypeptide(L)'
;MGTTRSRKTTVDRGEVIKKIPAGDMDRFIDICILAYPGMPVRSKAERAAVRTRMAKRNRDPRVSVWGCYRSGELVGGLRLFDYTMNLHGVPIPVGGGGSLAVALEHKKEHVARNLMTHFIDHYRKKKTPLAILYPFRPDFYRAMGFGYGSKLHQYRIRPAHLPDSPARRAVRLLTRADLPALQRCYHRFYMHTSGMIEETACGWNLIFEYGKHRYAGYVDQGELRGYAAFAFEPAAPDDFIRNNLRVSELLVNDREALAGLLAFLRSQHDQVDHIILDTFADDFHFLPVDPRAREHMFAPIYHETNLSGVGLMVKVIDIPAMFAALAGHSFGGQTVTVGIAVTDTFTPANQGRYIVRFSKGKSVIARRGRADVDITLDIAQFSSLLVGAVGFKELYRYNLAEISDPAWVDRVHALFRTDDKPVCVTQF
;
A
#
# COMPACT_ATOMS: atom_id res chain seq x y z
N MET A 1 -20.35 20.24 -44.00
CA MET A 1 -20.71 20.35 -42.56
C MET A 1 -19.59 19.73 -41.74
N GLY A 2 -18.59 20.55 -41.36
CA GLY A 2 -17.47 20.12 -40.53
C GLY A 2 -17.52 20.91 -39.23
N THR A 3 -17.87 20.25 -38.13
CA THR A 3 -17.91 20.85 -36.79
C THR A 3 -16.51 20.81 -36.18
N THR A 4 -15.83 21.95 -36.27
CA THR A 4 -14.57 22.24 -35.60
C THR A 4 -14.78 22.18 -34.08
N ARG A 5 -14.20 21.18 -33.41
CA ARG A 5 -14.14 21.12 -31.94
C ARG A 5 -13.27 22.27 -31.44
N SER A 6 -13.93 23.28 -30.90
CA SER A 6 -13.34 24.38 -30.14
C SER A 6 -12.42 23.82 -29.03
N ARG A 7 -11.12 24.21 -29.10
CA ARG A 7 -10.18 24.07 -27.99
C ARG A 7 -10.71 24.93 -26.84
N LYS A 8 -11.19 24.29 -25.77
CA LYS A 8 -11.43 24.97 -24.50
C LYS A 8 -10.11 25.56 -24.01
N THR A 9 -9.99 26.87 -24.13
CA THR A 9 -9.01 27.70 -23.43
C THR A 9 -9.11 27.40 -21.93
N THR A 10 -8.02 26.89 -21.36
CA THR A 10 -7.83 26.79 -19.92
C THR A 10 -7.80 28.21 -19.36
N VAL A 11 -8.90 28.63 -18.72
CA VAL A 11 -8.91 29.81 -17.85
C VAL A 11 -7.84 29.57 -16.78
N ASP A 12 -6.81 30.42 -16.76
CA ASP A 12 -5.89 30.49 -15.64
C ASP A 12 -6.68 30.98 -14.43
N ARG A 13 -7.03 30.06 -13.52
CA ARG A 13 -7.92 30.32 -12.38
C ARG A 13 -7.20 30.92 -11.18
N GLY A 14 -5.95 31.40 -11.32
CA GLY A 14 -5.18 31.97 -10.21
C GLY A 14 -4.99 30.98 -9.06
N GLU A 15 -4.78 29.71 -9.40
CA GLU A 15 -4.69 28.62 -8.43
C GLU A 15 -3.32 28.57 -7.75
N VAL A 16 -3.30 28.45 -6.42
CA VAL A 16 -2.05 28.36 -5.63
C VAL A 16 -2.07 27.10 -4.78
N ILE A 17 -1.06 26.25 -4.94
CA ILE A 17 -0.85 25.08 -4.07
C ILE A 17 0.26 25.39 -3.08
N LYS A 18 -0.08 25.36 -1.78
CA LYS A 18 0.85 25.67 -0.68
C LYS A 18 0.52 24.85 0.57
N LYS A 19 1.44 24.81 1.54
CA LYS A 19 1.15 24.22 2.87
C LYS A 19 -0.04 24.93 3.50
N ILE A 20 -0.95 24.16 4.09
CA ILE A 20 -2.13 24.71 4.78
C ILE A 20 -1.65 25.37 6.09
N PRO A 21 -1.91 26.67 6.31
CA PRO A 21 -1.60 27.34 7.56
C PRO A 21 -2.54 26.86 8.67
N ALA A 22 -2.13 27.02 9.94
CA ALA A 22 -2.91 26.55 11.08
C ALA A 22 -4.36 27.06 11.10
N GLY A 23 -4.59 28.30 10.65
CA GLY A 23 -5.93 28.92 10.59
C GLY A 23 -6.90 28.24 9.60
N ASP A 24 -6.40 27.55 8.58
CA ASP A 24 -7.23 26.93 7.54
C ASP A 24 -7.44 25.42 7.78
N MET A 25 -6.84 24.85 8.84
CA MET A 25 -6.91 23.42 9.11
C MET A 25 -8.33 22.93 9.41
N ASP A 26 -9.15 23.75 10.07
CA ASP A 26 -10.54 23.38 10.37
C ASP A 26 -11.38 23.31 9.08
N ARG A 27 -11.13 24.21 8.11
CA ARG A 27 -11.74 24.12 6.77
C ARG A 27 -11.28 22.86 6.03
N PHE A 28 -10.00 22.49 6.11
CA PHE A 28 -9.52 21.25 5.50
C PHE A 28 -10.18 19.99 6.10
N ILE A 29 -10.36 19.97 7.43
CA ILE A 29 -11.07 18.88 8.12
C ILE A 29 -12.51 18.78 7.62
N ASP A 30 -13.19 19.91 7.44
CA ASP A 30 -14.57 19.93 6.94
C ASP A 30 -14.67 19.40 5.51
N ILE A 31 -13.74 19.82 4.64
CA ILE A 31 -13.61 19.28 3.28
C ILE A 31 -13.41 17.75 3.33
N CYS A 32 -12.54 17.25 4.22
CA CYS A 32 -12.30 15.82 4.38
C CYS A 32 -13.56 15.07 4.83
N ILE A 33 -14.26 15.55 5.87
CA ILE A 33 -15.47 14.91 6.39
C ILE A 33 -16.52 14.80 5.28
N LEU A 34 -16.72 15.85 4.49
CA LEU A 34 -17.68 15.86 3.38
C LEU A 34 -17.24 14.99 2.19
N ALA A 35 -15.92 14.87 1.95
CA ALA A 35 -15.38 14.02 0.90
C ALA A 35 -15.45 12.52 1.25
N TYR A 36 -15.48 12.17 2.55
CA TYR A 36 -15.51 10.80 3.06
C TYR A 36 -16.74 10.55 3.96
N PRO A 37 -17.96 10.44 3.40
CA PRO A 37 -19.20 10.33 4.17
C PRO A 37 -19.31 9.04 5.02
N GLY A 38 -18.45 8.05 4.77
CA GLY A 38 -18.32 6.86 5.62
C GLY A 38 -17.65 7.12 6.97
N MET A 39 -17.06 8.31 7.18
CA MET A 39 -16.58 8.72 8.50
C MET A 39 -17.79 8.99 9.41
N PRO A 40 -17.94 8.31 10.56
CA PRO A 40 -19.07 8.51 11.47
C PRO A 40 -18.85 9.81 12.28
N VAL A 41 -18.90 10.96 11.62
CA VAL A 41 -18.77 12.27 12.27
C VAL A 41 -20.12 12.96 12.21
N ARG A 42 -20.92 12.75 13.26
CA ARG A 42 -22.30 13.25 13.39
C ARG A 42 -22.45 14.29 14.51
N SER A 43 -21.43 14.44 15.36
CA SER A 43 -21.41 15.32 16.52
C SER A 43 -20.20 16.25 16.57
N LYS A 44 -20.31 17.33 17.36
CA LYS A 44 -19.17 18.24 17.65
C LYS A 44 -18.00 17.49 18.34
N ALA A 45 -18.31 16.52 19.21
CA ALA A 45 -17.30 15.73 19.91
C ALA A 45 -16.49 14.84 18.95
N GLU A 46 -17.16 14.16 18.00
CA GLU A 46 -16.47 13.35 16.98
C GLU A 46 -15.61 14.23 16.07
N ARG A 47 -16.08 15.42 15.71
CA ARG A 47 -15.28 16.39 14.94
C ARG A 47 -14.01 16.82 15.72
N ALA A 48 -14.15 17.13 17.01
CA ALA A 48 -13.01 17.46 17.87
C ALA A 48 -12.02 16.28 18.01
N ALA A 49 -12.51 15.04 18.03
CA ALA A 49 -11.68 13.84 18.04
C ALA A 49 -10.90 13.68 16.72
N VAL A 50 -11.53 13.92 15.56
CA VAL A 50 -10.86 13.93 14.25
C VAL A 50 -9.77 15.00 14.21
N ARG A 51 -10.08 16.23 14.66
CA ARG A 51 -9.12 17.33 14.75
C ARG A 51 -7.91 16.96 15.60
N THR A 52 -8.15 16.38 16.77
CA THR A 52 -7.09 15.94 17.70
C THR A 52 -6.22 14.85 17.07
N ARG A 53 -6.83 13.85 16.42
CA ARG A 53 -6.11 12.77 15.73
C ARG A 53 -5.27 13.29 14.57
N MET A 54 -5.81 14.18 13.73
CA MET A 54 -5.06 14.81 12.65
C MET A 54 -3.91 15.65 13.19
N ALA A 55 -4.16 16.48 14.22
CA ALA A 55 -3.12 17.31 14.83
C ALA A 55 -1.97 16.47 15.40
N LYS A 56 -2.26 15.34 16.06
CA LYS A 56 -1.24 14.41 16.56
C LYS A 56 -0.40 13.83 15.41
N ARG A 57 -1.04 13.36 14.33
CA ARG A 57 -0.33 12.84 13.15
C ARG A 57 0.50 13.92 12.44
N ASN A 58 0.00 15.14 12.37
CA ASN A 58 0.71 16.26 11.74
C ASN A 58 1.92 16.76 12.54
N ARG A 59 2.13 16.29 13.79
CA ARG A 59 3.38 16.53 14.53
C ARG A 59 4.52 15.66 14.02
N ASP A 60 4.24 14.59 13.28
CA ASP A 60 5.27 13.80 12.65
C ASP A 60 5.95 14.66 11.56
N PRO A 61 7.27 14.89 11.63
CA PRO A 61 7.98 15.71 10.65
C PRO A 61 7.93 15.15 9.22
N ARG A 62 7.55 13.87 9.06
CA ARG A 62 7.33 13.23 7.76
C ARG A 62 5.98 13.54 7.14
N VAL A 63 5.07 14.17 7.88
CA VAL A 63 3.73 14.50 7.40
C VAL A 63 3.66 15.98 7.08
N SER A 64 3.18 16.31 5.88
CA SER A 64 2.82 17.68 5.53
C SER A 64 1.46 17.75 4.88
N VAL A 65 0.73 18.85 5.11
CA VAL A 65 -0.61 19.06 4.58
C VAL A 65 -0.58 20.22 3.58
N TRP A 66 -1.05 19.97 2.37
CA TRP A 66 -1.03 20.91 1.26
C TRP A 66 -2.44 21.20 0.79
N GLY A 67 -2.71 22.47 0.50
CA GLY A 67 -4.00 22.98 0.08
C GLY A 67 -3.93 23.62 -1.30
N CYS A 68 -5.00 23.45 -2.06
CA CYS A 68 -5.27 24.15 -3.31
C CYS A 68 -6.17 25.35 -3.01
N TYR A 69 -5.70 26.55 -3.34
CA TYR A 69 -6.41 27.80 -3.12
C TYR A 69 -6.86 28.43 -4.43
N ARG A 70 -8.10 28.94 -4.46
CA ARG A 70 -8.64 29.75 -5.57
C ARG A 70 -9.26 31.01 -4.99
N SER A 71 -8.86 32.17 -5.49
CA SER A 71 -9.34 33.47 -4.97
C SER A 71 -9.20 33.60 -3.44
N GLY A 72 -8.17 32.98 -2.85
CA GLY A 72 -7.94 32.97 -1.40
C GLY A 72 -8.70 31.90 -0.61
N GLU A 73 -9.65 31.19 -1.20
CA GLU A 73 -10.40 30.11 -0.55
C GLU A 73 -9.70 28.76 -0.70
N LEU A 74 -9.64 27.98 0.37
CA LEU A 74 -9.20 26.58 0.35
C LEU A 74 -10.30 25.69 -0.28
N VAL A 75 -10.04 25.16 -1.49
CA VAL A 75 -11.01 24.36 -2.27
C VAL A 75 -10.68 22.86 -2.31
N GLY A 76 -9.53 22.46 -1.75
CA GLY A 76 -9.13 21.07 -1.63
C GLY A 76 -7.75 20.93 -1.00
N GLY A 77 -7.36 19.72 -0.67
CA GLY A 77 -6.04 19.45 -0.12
C GLY A 77 -5.69 17.96 -0.08
N LEU A 78 -4.48 17.69 0.38
CA LEU A 78 -3.95 16.34 0.57
C LEU A 78 -2.84 16.34 1.62
N ARG A 79 -2.56 15.16 2.15
CA ARG A 79 -1.41 14.88 2.99
C ARG A 79 -0.32 14.20 2.17
N LEU A 80 0.92 14.65 2.39
CA LEU A 80 2.13 14.03 1.90
C LEU A 80 2.86 13.35 3.05
N PHE A 81 3.40 12.18 2.77
CA PHE A 81 4.11 11.34 3.72
C PHE A 81 5.48 10.97 3.20
N ASP A 82 6.52 11.39 3.92
CA ASP A 82 7.90 11.04 3.61
C ASP A 82 8.25 9.68 4.22
N TYR A 83 8.13 8.60 3.44
CA TYR A 83 8.39 7.24 3.92
C TYR A 83 9.75 6.71 3.51
N THR A 84 10.22 5.73 4.28
CA THR A 84 11.24 4.77 3.89
C THR A 84 10.53 3.43 3.69
N MET A 85 10.72 2.79 2.54
CA MET A 85 10.18 1.46 2.25
C MET A 85 11.33 0.49 2.04
N ASN A 86 11.26 -0.70 2.61
CA ASN A 86 12.09 -1.80 2.15
C ASN A 86 11.54 -2.30 0.81
N LEU A 87 12.28 -2.11 -0.28
CA LEU A 87 11.95 -2.69 -1.57
C LEU A 87 13.05 -3.67 -1.98
N HIS A 88 12.69 -4.94 -2.05
CA HIS A 88 13.58 -6.05 -2.42
C HIS A 88 14.86 -6.14 -1.57
N GLY A 89 14.74 -5.88 -0.27
CA GLY A 89 15.85 -5.87 0.69
C GLY A 89 16.61 -4.55 0.77
N VAL A 90 16.20 -3.52 0.02
CA VAL A 90 16.86 -2.21 -0.01
C VAL A 90 15.93 -1.13 0.54
N PRO A 91 16.34 -0.36 1.57
CA PRO A 91 15.57 0.79 2.03
C PRO A 91 15.63 1.91 0.99
N ILE A 92 14.47 2.34 0.48
CA ILE A 92 14.34 3.43 -0.49
C ILE A 92 13.38 4.52 0.03
N PRO A 93 13.60 5.79 -0.33
CA PRO A 93 12.63 6.84 -0.04
C PRO A 93 11.38 6.67 -0.90
N VAL A 94 10.20 6.88 -0.31
CA VAL A 94 8.90 6.77 -0.97
C VAL A 94 7.99 7.93 -0.56
N GLY A 95 7.29 8.53 -1.51
CA GLY A 95 6.28 9.56 -1.25
C GLY A 95 4.89 8.96 -1.12
N GLY A 96 4.27 9.04 0.06
CA GLY A 96 2.88 8.67 0.27
C GLY A 96 1.95 9.85 0.01
N GLY A 97 0.85 9.61 -0.69
CA GLY A 97 -0.26 10.56 -0.83
C GLY A 97 -1.51 10.03 -0.11
N GLY A 98 -2.13 10.84 0.75
CA GLY A 98 -3.35 10.46 1.47
C GLY A 98 -4.27 11.64 1.75
N SER A 99 -5.49 11.36 2.19
CA SER A 99 -6.54 12.37 2.45
C SER A 99 -6.72 13.40 1.33
N LEU A 100 -6.64 12.95 0.07
CA LEU A 100 -6.98 13.79 -1.07
C LEU A 100 -8.47 14.12 -1.04
N ALA A 101 -8.80 15.36 -0.73
CA ALA A 101 -10.16 15.83 -0.60
C ALA A 101 -10.37 17.11 -1.41
N VAL A 102 -11.52 17.22 -2.07
CA VAL A 102 -11.94 18.40 -2.82
C VAL A 102 -13.30 18.82 -2.29
N ALA A 103 -13.47 20.13 -2.08
CA ALA A 103 -14.72 20.70 -1.62
C ALA A 103 -15.86 20.29 -2.58
N LEU A 104 -17.04 20.01 -2.02
CA LEU A 104 -18.16 19.41 -2.75
C LEU A 104 -18.59 20.29 -3.94
N GLU A 105 -18.57 21.60 -3.72
CA GLU A 105 -18.84 22.70 -4.63
C GLU A 105 -17.81 22.84 -5.78
N HIS A 106 -16.62 22.25 -5.65
CA HIS A 106 -15.52 22.34 -6.63
C HIS A 106 -15.19 21.00 -7.31
N LYS A 107 -16.10 20.03 -7.26
CA LYS A 107 -15.92 18.75 -7.96
C LYS A 107 -15.89 18.92 -9.48
N LYS A 108 -15.09 18.08 -10.15
CA LYS A 108 -14.88 18.07 -11.62
C LYS A 108 -14.22 19.36 -12.17
N GLU A 109 -13.64 20.19 -11.32
CA GLU A 109 -12.92 21.40 -11.72
C GLU A 109 -11.39 21.23 -11.75
N HIS A 110 -10.89 20.02 -11.96
CA HIS A 110 -9.47 19.66 -12.00
C HIS A 110 -8.64 19.86 -10.72
N VAL A 111 -9.24 20.28 -9.59
CA VAL A 111 -8.53 20.47 -8.29
C VAL A 111 -7.73 19.22 -7.89
N ALA A 112 -8.38 18.05 -7.86
CA ALA A 112 -7.71 16.79 -7.50
C ALA A 112 -6.56 16.45 -8.45
N ARG A 113 -6.71 16.72 -9.76
CA ARG A 113 -5.65 16.48 -10.75
C ARG A 113 -4.44 17.37 -10.48
N ASN A 114 -4.65 18.66 -10.23
CA ASN A 114 -3.57 19.61 -10.00
C ASN A 114 -2.84 19.33 -8.68
N LEU A 115 -3.58 18.96 -7.64
CA LEU A 115 -3.06 18.44 -6.38
C LEU A 115 -2.19 17.19 -6.58
N MET A 116 -2.61 16.24 -7.43
CA MET A 116 -1.81 15.06 -7.78
C MET A 116 -0.56 15.40 -8.61
N THR A 117 -0.64 16.36 -9.54
CA THR A 117 0.53 16.89 -10.24
C THR A 117 1.54 17.47 -9.24
N HIS A 118 1.08 18.29 -8.29
CA HIS A 118 1.92 18.84 -7.24
C HIS A 118 2.57 17.75 -6.37
N PHE A 119 1.81 16.74 -5.95
CA PHE A 119 2.34 15.61 -5.18
C PHE A 119 3.50 14.90 -5.91
N ILE A 120 3.31 14.57 -7.19
CA ILE A 120 4.36 13.92 -7.98
C ILE A 120 5.57 14.85 -8.15
N ASP A 121 5.35 16.10 -8.53
CA ASP A 121 6.46 17.05 -8.74
C ASP A 121 7.23 17.37 -7.46
N HIS A 122 6.54 17.41 -6.31
CA HIS A 122 7.16 17.57 -5.00
C HIS A 122 8.20 16.48 -4.74
N TYR A 123 7.82 15.21 -4.92
CA TYR A 123 8.71 14.08 -4.66
C TYR A 123 9.79 13.90 -5.72
N ARG A 124 9.51 14.23 -6.98
CA ARG A 124 10.54 14.27 -8.03
C ARG A 124 11.63 15.29 -7.73
N LYS A 125 11.27 16.52 -7.31
CA LYS A 125 12.23 17.55 -6.89
C LYS A 125 13.06 17.11 -5.67
N LYS A 126 12.47 16.28 -4.80
CA LYS A 126 13.14 15.67 -3.64
C LYS A 126 13.99 14.44 -3.99
N LYS A 127 14.02 14.01 -5.26
CA LYS A 127 14.68 12.78 -5.73
C LYS A 127 14.14 11.50 -5.07
N THR A 128 12.87 11.52 -4.68
CA THR A 128 12.14 10.35 -4.20
C THR A 128 11.57 9.61 -5.42
N PRO A 129 12.02 8.39 -5.73
CA PRO A 129 11.75 7.76 -7.03
C PRO A 129 10.37 7.11 -7.14
N LEU A 130 9.70 6.86 -6.02
CA LEU A 130 8.45 6.11 -5.95
C LEU A 130 7.37 6.90 -5.21
N ALA A 131 6.17 6.94 -5.76
CA ALA A 131 4.96 7.47 -5.14
C ALA A 131 3.95 6.35 -4.88
N ILE A 132 3.28 6.38 -3.74
CA ILE A 132 2.26 5.40 -3.35
C ILE A 132 1.01 6.06 -2.79
N LEU A 133 -0.14 5.40 -2.93
CA LEU A 133 -1.42 5.83 -2.35
C LEU A 133 -2.41 4.68 -2.23
N TYR A 134 -3.44 4.87 -1.41
CA TYR A 134 -4.65 4.06 -1.44
C TYR A 134 -5.74 4.79 -2.24
N PRO A 135 -6.24 4.21 -3.34
CA PRO A 135 -7.18 4.87 -4.23
C PRO A 135 -8.62 4.75 -3.70
N PHE A 136 -9.35 5.87 -3.63
CA PHE A 136 -10.82 5.79 -3.48
C PHE A 136 -11.48 5.23 -4.76
N ARG A 137 -10.82 5.41 -5.92
CA ARG A 137 -11.24 4.90 -7.23
C ARG A 137 -10.01 4.51 -8.05
N PRO A 138 -9.74 3.21 -8.25
CA PRO A 138 -8.61 2.71 -9.01
C PRO A 138 -8.41 3.35 -10.40
N ASP A 139 -9.48 3.51 -11.16
CA ASP A 139 -9.46 4.05 -12.53
C ASP A 139 -8.99 5.52 -12.58
N PHE A 140 -9.37 6.31 -11.58
CA PHE A 140 -8.99 7.72 -11.45
C PHE A 140 -7.46 7.89 -11.35
N TYR A 141 -6.80 7.07 -10.54
CA TYR A 141 -5.35 7.14 -10.35
C TYR A 141 -4.57 6.40 -11.44
N ARG A 142 -5.16 5.35 -12.02
CA ARG A 142 -4.58 4.69 -13.20
C ARG A 142 -4.43 5.67 -14.38
N ALA A 143 -5.40 6.55 -14.58
CA ALA A 143 -5.31 7.63 -15.57
C ALA A 143 -4.16 8.63 -15.31
N MET A 144 -3.53 8.60 -14.12
CA MET A 144 -2.36 9.40 -13.75
C MET A 144 -1.06 8.58 -13.71
N GLY A 145 -1.09 7.34 -14.21
CA GLY A 145 0.07 6.45 -14.32
C GLY A 145 0.37 5.61 -13.08
N PHE A 146 -0.56 5.50 -12.13
CA PHE A 146 -0.39 4.58 -11.00
C PHE A 146 -0.76 3.14 -11.39
N GLY A 147 0.15 2.21 -11.10
CA GLY A 147 -0.04 0.77 -11.18
C GLY A 147 -0.63 0.17 -9.91
N TYR A 148 -1.11 -1.08 -10.00
CA TYR A 148 -1.60 -1.83 -8.85
C TYR A 148 -0.46 -2.46 -8.05
N GLY A 149 -0.56 -2.41 -6.72
CA GLY A 149 0.23 -3.23 -5.83
C GLY A 149 -0.38 -4.63 -5.64
N SER A 150 0.10 -5.33 -4.61
CA SER A 150 -0.38 -6.67 -4.26
C SER A 150 -1.85 -6.69 -3.86
N LYS A 151 -2.49 -7.84 -4.09
CA LYS A 151 -3.83 -8.12 -3.56
C LYS A 151 -3.75 -8.35 -2.05
N LEU A 152 -4.78 -7.89 -1.35
CA LEU A 152 -5.07 -8.28 0.02
C LEU A 152 -6.18 -9.32 -0.01
N HIS A 153 -6.01 -10.39 0.76
CA HIS A 153 -6.99 -11.43 0.98
C HIS A 153 -7.57 -11.27 2.38
N GLN A 154 -8.89 -11.21 2.48
CA GLN A 154 -9.61 -11.22 3.74
C GLN A 154 -10.29 -12.57 3.91
N TYR A 155 -9.74 -13.40 4.79
CA TYR A 155 -10.30 -14.69 5.14
C TYR A 155 -11.31 -14.53 6.28
N ARG A 156 -12.40 -15.29 6.19
CA ARG A 156 -13.38 -15.43 7.28
C ARG A 156 -13.36 -16.89 7.70
N ILE A 157 -12.86 -17.18 8.89
CA ILE A 157 -12.56 -18.57 9.30
C ILE A 157 -13.23 -18.85 10.65
N ARG A 158 -13.90 -20.00 10.78
CA ARG A 158 -14.33 -20.48 12.10
C ARG A 158 -13.09 -20.78 12.94
N PRO A 159 -12.94 -20.27 14.17
CA PRO A 159 -11.69 -20.43 14.91
C PRO A 159 -11.28 -21.89 15.07
N ALA A 160 -12.24 -22.80 15.29
CA ALA A 160 -12.01 -24.25 15.38
C ALA A 160 -11.47 -24.92 14.10
N HIS A 161 -11.38 -24.21 12.96
CA HIS A 161 -10.74 -24.72 11.75
C HIS A 161 -9.27 -24.33 11.64
N LEU A 162 -8.79 -23.32 12.40
CA LEU A 162 -7.38 -22.96 12.41
C LEU A 162 -6.51 -24.06 13.04
N PRO A 163 -5.26 -24.25 12.63
CA PRO A 163 -4.37 -25.24 13.24
C PRO A 163 -4.21 -25.07 14.76
N ASP A 164 -4.11 -26.18 15.49
CA ASP A 164 -3.69 -26.18 16.89
C ASP A 164 -2.17 -26.38 16.99
N SER A 165 -1.58 -25.97 18.12
CA SER A 165 -0.16 -26.15 18.38
C SER A 165 0.17 -25.98 19.87
N PRO A 166 1.05 -26.82 20.44
CA PRO A 166 1.55 -26.59 21.80
C PRO A 166 2.36 -25.29 21.92
N ALA A 167 2.79 -24.70 20.79
CA ALA A 167 3.45 -23.40 20.74
C ALA A 167 2.57 -22.27 21.29
N ARG A 168 1.24 -22.46 21.35
CA ARG A 168 0.30 -21.52 21.99
C ARG A 168 0.71 -21.11 23.40
N ARG A 169 1.38 -21.99 24.16
CA ARG A 169 1.84 -21.74 25.54
C ARG A 169 2.79 -20.53 25.66
N ALA A 170 3.44 -20.17 24.57
CA ALA A 170 4.36 -19.03 24.47
C ALA A 170 3.67 -17.75 23.98
N VAL A 171 2.35 -17.79 23.70
CA VAL A 171 1.58 -16.61 23.31
C VAL A 171 1.00 -15.92 24.54
N ARG A 172 1.19 -14.61 24.64
CA ARG A 172 0.55 -13.76 25.65
C ARG A 172 0.04 -12.45 25.06
N LEU A 173 -0.87 -11.78 25.78
CA LEU A 173 -1.24 -10.41 25.43
C LEU A 173 -0.07 -9.45 25.68
N LEU A 174 0.08 -8.49 24.78
CA LEU A 174 1.06 -7.43 24.87
C LEU A 174 0.42 -6.16 25.40
N THR A 175 1.23 -5.40 26.13
CA THR A 175 0.86 -4.11 26.72
C THR A 175 1.80 -3.02 26.23
N ARG A 176 1.58 -1.78 26.67
CA ARG A 176 2.48 -0.66 26.36
C ARG A 176 3.92 -0.90 26.83
N ALA A 177 4.14 -1.71 27.87
CA ALA A 177 5.48 -2.07 28.34
C ALA A 177 6.26 -2.90 27.31
N ASP A 178 5.57 -3.59 26.40
CA ASP A 178 6.16 -4.43 25.36
C ASP A 178 6.56 -3.65 24.09
N LEU A 179 6.31 -2.34 24.05
CA LEU A 179 6.56 -1.50 22.86
C LEU A 179 7.98 -1.65 22.30
N PRO A 180 9.06 -1.66 23.11
CA PRO A 180 10.41 -1.88 22.58
C PRO A 180 10.60 -3.24 21.92
N ALA A 181 9.98 -4.30 22.45
CA ALA A 181 10.04 -5.64 21.86
C ALA A 181 9.23 -5.71 20.55
N LEU A 182 8.06 -5.06 20.52
CA LEU A 182 7.22 -4.96 19.33
C LEU A 182 7.93 -4.21 18.19
N GLN A 183 8.60 -3.10 18.50
CA GLN A 183 9.43 -2.34 17.55
C GLN A 183 10.53 -3.20 16.93
N ARG A 184 11.26 -3.98 17.75
CA ARG A 184 12.31 -4.89 17.24
C ARG A 184 11.72 -6.01 16.39
N CYS A 185 10.59 -6.59 16.80
CA CYS A 185 9.89 -7.62 16.05
C CYS A 185 9.42 -7.12 14.68
N TYR A 186 8.79 -5.94 14.64
CA TYR A 186 8.38 -5.27 13.41
C TYR A 186 9.58 -4.95 12.53
N HIS A 187 10.66 -4.41 13.10
CA HIS A 187 11.84 -4.05 12.32
C HIS A 187 12.47 -5.26 11.62
N ARG A 188 12.52 -6.43 12.27
CA ARG A 188 12.98 -7.66 11.61
C ARG A 188 12.07 -8.05 10.43
N PHE A 189 10.76 -7.93 10.57
CA PHE A 189 9.83 -8.16 9.47
C PHE A 189 10.03 -7.14 8.34
N TYR A 190 10.14 -5.86 8.69
CA TYR A 190 10.45 -4.77 7.74
C TYR A 190 11.70 -5.06 6.92
N MET A 191 12.79 -5.56 7.53
CA MET A 191 14.06 -5.80 6.83
C MET A 191 14.01 -6.96 5.83
N HIS A 192 13.12 -7.94 6.00
CA HIS A 192 13.06 -9.12 5.14
C HIS A 192 11.86 -9.12 4.18
N THR A 193 10.89 -8.23 4.38
CA THR A 193 9.67 -8.19 3.58
C THR A 193 9.64 -6.97 2.67
N SER A 194 9.66 -7.21 1.36
CA SER A 194 9.51 -6.16 0.34
C SER A 194 8.15 -5.46 0.49
N GLY A 195 8.10 -4.15 0.27
CA GLY A 195 6.90 -3.31 0.37
C GLY A 195 6.65 -2.71 1.76
N MET A 196 7.30 -3.21 2.82
CA MET A 196 7.08 -2.74 4.18
C MET A 196 7.64 -1.32 4.36
N ILE A 197 6.94 -0.49 5.13
CA ILE A 197 7.32 0.88 5.42
C ILE A 197 7.93 0.96 6.82
N GLU A 198 8.97 1.76 7.00
CA GLU A 198 9.54 2.04 8.31
C GLU A 198 8.55 2.83 9.18
N GLU A 199 8.11 2.22 10.29
CA GLU A 199 7.18 2.85 11.23
C GLU A 199 7.83 3.99 12.03
N THR A 200 7.02 4.98 12.39
CA THR A 200 7.45 6.24 12.99
C THR A 200 7.37 6.22 14.51
N ALA A 201 8.19 7.04 15.16
CA ALA A 201 8.05 7.27 16.60
C ALA A 201 6.63 7.79 16.94
N CYS A 202 6.05 8.62 16.07
CA CYS A 202 4.66 9.04 16.20
C CYS A 202 3.70 7.85 16.07
N GLY A 203 3.86 7.00 15.04
CA GLY A 203 3.07 5.78 14.84
C GLY A 203 3.11 4.87 16.06
N TRP A 204 4.31 4.51 16.53
CA TRP A 204 4.53 3.69 17.73
C TRP A 204 3.90 4.27 19.00
N ASN A 205 3.88 5.60 19.16
CA ASN A 205 3.23 6.22 20.31
C ASN A 205 1.70 6.10 20.27
N LEU A 206 1.12 5.94 19.08
CA LEU A 206 -0.33 5.92 18.85
C LEU A 206 -0.92 4.50 18.86
N ILE A 207 -0.13 3.44 18.67
CA ILE A 207 -0.66 2.07 18.46
C ILE A 207 -1.50 1.52 19.62
N PHE A 208 -1.24 1.96 20.85
CA PHE A 208 -2.00 1.59 22.07
C PHE A 208 -2.98 2.68 22.52
N GLU A 209 -2.92 3.89 21.95
CA GLU A 209 -3.64 5.05 22.48
C GLU A 209 -5.16 4.97 22.22
N TYR A 210 -5.56 4.36 21.10
CA TYR A 210 -6.97 4.34 20.71
C TYR A 210 -7.78 3.18 21.31
N GLY A 211 -7.14 2.26 22.06
CA GLY A 211 -7.80 1.15 22.76
C GLY A 211 -8.56 0.14 21.88
N LYS A 212 -8.66 0.39 20.57
CA LYS A 212 -9.40 -0.45 19.60
C LYS A 212 -8.67 -1.75 19.27
N HIS A 213 -7.34 -1.70 19.22
CA HIS A 213 -6.51 -2.87 18.90
C HIS A 213 -5.88 -3.43 20.16
N ARG A 214 -5.96 -4.74 20.29
CA ARG A 214 -5.21 -5.58 21.23
C ARG A 214 -4.12 -6.30 20.46
N TYR A 215 -3.08 -6.72 21.17
CA TYR A 215 -1.94 -7.40 20.58
C TYR A 215 -1.69 -8.70 21.32
N ALA A 216 -1.55 -9.81 20.58
CA ALA A 216 -1.05 -11.08 21.10
C ALA A 216 0.34 -11.32 20.51
N GLY A 217 1.31 -11.68 21.34
CA GLY A 217 2.68 -11.91 20.93
C GLY A 217 3.16 -13.29 21.29
N TYR A 218 3.84 -13.96 20.35
CA TYR A 218 4.57 -15.19 20.60
C TYR A 218 5.97 -14.84 21.12
N VAL A 219 6.25 -15.23 22.36
CA VAL A 219 7.50 -14.94 23.07
C VAL A 219 8.22 -16.23 23.40
N ASP A 220 9.40 -16.41 22.84
CA ASP A 220 10.26 -17.55 23.12
C ASP A 220 11.62 -17.07 23.60
N GLN A 221 12.13 -17.69 24.67
CA GLN A 221 13.38 -17.30 25.33
C GLN A 221 13.51 -15.79 25.62
N GLY A 222 12.39 -15.13 25.95
CA GLY A 222 12.34 -13.68 26.23
C GLY A 222 12.30 -12.78 24.99
N GLU A 223 12.35 -13.34 23.79
CA GLU A 223 12.25 -12.62 22.53
C GLU A 223 10.84 -12.71 21.93
N LEU A 224 10.25 -11.56 21.61
CA LEU A 224 9.01 -11.51 20.82
C LEU A 224 9.34 -11.83 19.37
N ARG A 225 8.94 -13.01 18.87
CA ARG A 225 9.26 -13.50 17.50
C ARG A 225 8.11 -13.32 16.50
N GLY A 226 6.91 -13.00 16.96
CA GLY A 226 5.77 -12.63 16.11
C GLY A 226 4.62 -12.05 16.92
N TYR A 227 3.71 -11.33 16.26
CA TYR A 227 2.51 -10.79 16.91
C TYR A 227 1.31 -10.75 15.97
N ALA A 228 0.12 -10.70 16.58
CA ALA A 228 -1.15 -10.43 15.92
C ALA A 228 -1.79 -9.17 16.54
N ALA A 229 -2.18 -8.21 15.70
CA ALA A 229 -2.99 -7.06 16.10
C ALA A 229 -4.46 -7.35 15.76
N PHE A 230 -5.34 -7.26 16.76
CA PHE A 230 -6.74 -7.65 16.59
C PHE A 230 -7.72 -6.78 17.38
N ALA A 231 -8.98 -6.78 16.95
CA ALA A 231 -10.09 -6.12 17.60
C ALA A 231 -11.33 -7.02 17.60
N PHE A 232 -12.22 -6.83 18.59
CA PHE A 232 -13.54 -7.44 18.56
C PHE A 232 -14.49 -6.57 17.76
N GLU A 233 -15.31 -7.18 16.92
CA GLU A 233 -16.42 -6.54 16.22
C GLU A 233 -17.70 -7.38 16.38
N PRO A 234 -18.88 -6.77 16.53
CA PRO A 234 -20.14 -7.52 16.61
C PRO A 234 -20.32 -8.43 15.40
N ALA A 235 -20.78 -9.66 15.60
CA ALA A 235 -21.01 -10.60 14.50
C ALA A 235 -22.19 -10.18 13.62
N ALA A 236 -23.17 -9.50 14.20
CA ALA A 236 -24.32 -8.88 13.55
C ALA A 236 -24.62 -7.53 14.21
N PRO A 237 -25.38 -6.63 13.54
CA PRO A 237 -25.90 -5.43 14.18
C PRO A 237 -26.65 -5.78 15.47
N ASP A 238 -26.38 -5.04 16.54
CA ASP A 238 -26.97 -5.20 17.87
C ASP A 238 -26.69 -6.54 18.60
N ASP A 239 -25.80 -7.40 18.07
CA ASP A 239 -25.36 -8.62 18.74
C ASP A 239 -24.19 -8.31 19.71
N PHE A 240 -24.52 -8.19 21.00
CA PHE A 240 -23.53 -7.92 22.04
C PHE A 240 -22.72 -9.15 22.45
N ILE A 241 -23.27 -10.36 22.24
CA ILE A 241 -22.69 -11.61 22.76
C ILE A 241 -21.77 -12.24 21.72
N ARG A 242 -22.23 -12.39 20.48
CA ARG A 242 -21.43 -13.01 19.42
C ARG A 242 -20.57 -11.94 18.74
N ASN A 243 -19.26 -12.16 18.79
CA ASN A 243 -18.29 -11.26 18.20
C ASN A 243 -17.46 -11.99 17.14
N ASN A 244 -17.08 -11.30 16.08
CA ASN A 244 -15.93 -11.69 15.27
C ASN A 244 -14.65 -11.11 15.86
N LEU A 245 -13.52 -11.71 15.52
CA LEU A 245 -12.19 -11.20 15.87
C LEU A 245 -11.50 -10.76 14.58
N ARG A 246 -11.42 -9.44 14.38
CA ARG A 246 -10.76 -8.82 13.23
C ARG A 246 -9.26 -8.74 13.49
N VAL A 247 -8.47 -9.53 12.78
CA VAL A 247 -7.01 -9.52 12.79
C VAL A 247 -6.52 -8.68 11.62
N SER A 248 -6.06 -7.46 11.92
CA SER A 248 -5.59 -6.50 10.91
C SER A 248 -4.11 -6.67 10.58
N GLU A 249 -3.34 -7.29 11.47
CA GLU A 249 -1.93 -7.63 11.24
C GLU A 249 -1.62 -8.99 11.88
N LEU A 250 -0.92 -9.85 11.15
CA LEU A 250 -0.32 -11.08 11.66
C LEU A 250 1.12 -11.15 11.12
N LEU A 251 2.08 -10.65 11.90
CA LEU A 251 3.49 -10.58 11.52
C LEU A 251 4.29 -11.63 12.28
N VAL A 252 4.92 -12.54 11.55
CA VAL A 252 5.65 -13.69 12.09
C VAL A 252 7.03 -13.77 11.44
N ASN A 253 8.07 -14.03 12.24
CA ASN A 253 9.44 -14.20 11.71
C ASN A 253 9.82 -15.66 11.49
N ASP A 254 8.99 -16.61 11.94
CA ASP A 254 9.26 -18.04 11.82
C ASP A 254 7.98 -18.90 11.96
N ARG A 255 8.15 -20.19 11.68
CA ARG A 255 7.07 -21.19 11.69
C ARG A 255 6.45 -21.42 13.08
N GLU A 256 7.22 -21.28 14.15
CA GLU A 256 6.75 -21.57 15.51
C GLU A 256 5.85 -20.44 16.02
N ALA A 257 6.24 -19.19 15.73
CA ALA A 257 5.43 -18.00 15.99
C ALA A 257 4.11 -18.04 15.21
N LEU A 258 4.13 -18.44 13.94
CA LEU A 258 2.90 -18.65 13.16
C LEU A 258 2.01 -19.72 13.81
N ALA A 259 2.55 -20.90 14.11
CA ALA A 259 1.80 -21.98 14.73
C ALA A 259 1.21 -21.57 16.09
N GLY A 260 1.98 -20.88 16.92
CA GLY A 260 1.53 -20.41 18.23
C GLY A 260 0.40 -19.40 18.13
N LEU A 261 0.51 -18.40 17.25
CA LEU A 261 -0.51 -17.37 17.06
C LEU A 261 -1.79 -17.92 16.42
N LEU A 262 -1.69 -18.84 15.45
CA LEU A 262 -2.87 -19.51 14.88
C LEU A 262 -3.59 -20.36 15.94
N ALA A 263 -2.85 -21.10 16.78
CA ALA A 263 -3.41 -21.86 17.88
C ALA A 263 -4.05 -20.96 18.96
N PHE A 264 -3.50 -19.76 19.19
CA PHE A 264 -4.12 -18.75 20.04
C PHE A 264 -5.46 -18.26 19.46
N LEU A 265 -5.51 -17.98 18.16
CA LEU A 265 -6.76 -17.59 17.49
C LEU A 265 -7.78 -18.74 17.51
N ARG A 266 -7.33 -19.98 17.28
CA ARG A 266 -8.16 -21.19 17.41
C ARG A 266 -8.83 -21.29 18.76
N SER A 267 -8.07 -21.07 19.85
CA SER A 267 -8.61 -21.25 21.21
C SER A 267 -9.74 -20.27 21.56
N GLN A 268 -10.00 -19.25 20.74
CA GLN A 268 -11.11 -18.31 20.96
C GLN A 268 -12.48 -18.86 20.50
N HIS A 269 -12.53 -20.10 19.99
CA HIS A 269 -13.74 -20.70 19.41
C HIS A 269 -15.00 -20.71 20.29
N ASP A 270 -14.87 -20.64 21.62
CA ASP A 270 -16.02 -20.60 22.54
C ASP A 270 -16.73 -19.23 22.58
N GLN A 271 -16.03 -18.15 22.23
CA GLN A 271 -16.51 -16.77 22.37
C GLN A 271 -16.54 -15.99 21.05
N VAL A 272 -15.86 -16.51 20.02
CA VAL A 272 -15.69 -15.84 18.72
C VAL A 272 -16.38 -16.64 17.64
N ASP A 273 -17.26 -15.96 16.90
CA ASP A 273 -17.99 -16.52 15.76
C ASP A 273 -17.04 -16.82 14.59
N HIS A 274 -16.29 -15.81 14.12
CA HIS A 274 -15.28 -15.96 13.08
C HIS A 274 -14.04 -15.11 13.36
N ILE A 275 -12.90 -15.61 12.91
CA ILE A 275 -11.68 -14.81 12.70
C ILE A 275 -11.77 -14.16 11.33
N ILE A 276 -11.63 -12.84 11.27
CA ILE A 276 -11.52 -12.06 10.02
C ILE A 276 -10.08 -11.63 9.87
N LEU A 277 -9.32 -12.31 9.01
CA LEU A 277 -7.88 -12.13 8.87
C LEU A 277 -7.53 -11.50 7.53
N ASP A 278 -6.87 -10.35 7.59
CA ASP A 278 -6.27 -9.71 6.43
C ASP A 278 -4.85 -10.27 6.20
N THR A 279 -4.56 -10.78 5.00
CA THR A 279 -3.24 -11.36 4.64
C THR A 279 -2.92 -11.12 3.16
N PHE A 280 -1.63 -11.08 2.83
CA PHE A 280 -1.14 -11.00 1.45
C PHE A 280 -0.79 -12.39 0.85
N ALA A 281 -0.91 -13.45 1.64
CA ALA A 281 -0.63 -14.81 1.19
C ALA A 281 -1.77 -15.35 0.30
N ASP A 282 -1.45 -15.67 -0.96
CA ASP A 282 -2.42 -16.23 -1.92
C ASP A 282 -2.91 -17.64 -1.51
N ASP A 283 -2.08 -18.36 -0.75
CA ASP A 283 -2.19 -19.77 -0.41
C ASP A 283 -2.60 -20.02 1.06
N PHE A 284 -3.04 -18.99 1.77
CA PHE A 284 -3.44 -19.11 3.18
C PHE A 284 -4.55 -20.16 3.42
N HIS A 285 -5.37 -20.46 2.41
CA HIS A 285 -6.42 -21.48 2.46
C HIS A 285 -5.94 -22.91 2.75
N PHE A 286 -4.63 -23.19 2.65
CA PHE A 286 -4.05 -24.48 3.06
C PHE A 286 -3.93 -24.65 4.58
N LEU A 287 -4.02 -23.58 5.37
CA LEU A 287 -3.89 -23.62 6.82
C LEU A 287 -5.16 -24.12 7.55
N PRO A 288 -6.36 -23.55 7.31
CA PRO A 288 -7.55 -24.03 7.99
C PRO A 288 -7.99 -25.41 7.46
N VAL A 289 -8.50 -26.27 8.36
CA VAL A 289 -9.04 -27.59 8.01
C VAL A 289 -10.21 -27.49 7.02
N ASP A 290 -11.04 -26.46 7.18
CA ASP A 290 -12.10 -26.09 6.24
C ASP A 290 -11.97 -24.58 5.93
N PRO A 291 -11.53 -24.23 4.70
CA PRO A 291 -11.25 -22.86 4.30
C PRO A 291 -12.49 -22.08 3.86
N ARG A 292 -13.70 -22.66 3.91
CA ARG A 292 -14.92 -21.99 3.44
C ARG A 292 -15.23 -20.76 4.29
N ALA A 293 -15.33 -19.61 3.63
CA ALA A 293 -15.68 -18.35 4.28
C ALA A 293 -17.17 -18.24 4.61
N ARG A 294 -18.01 -18.80 3.73
CA ARG A 294 -19.47 -18.77 3.79
C ARG A 294 -20.01 -20.05 3.15
N GLU A 295 -21.28 -20.35 3.39
CA GLU A 295 -22.01 -21.40 2.66
C GLU A 295 -22.41 -20.94 1.24
N HIS A 296 -21.49 -20.27 0.53
CA HIS A 296 -21.65 -19.84 -0.84
C HIS A 296 -20.79 -20.71 -1.75
N MET A 297 -21.44 -21.30 -2.76
CA MET A 297 -20.84 -22.18 -3.74
C MET A 297 -21.27 -21.73 -5.14
N PHE A 298 -20.37 -21.84 -6.10
CA PHE A 298 -20.64 -21.50 -7.49
C PHE A 298 -20.18 -22.60 -8.45
N ALA A 299 -20.82 -22.66 -9.61
CA ALA A 299 -20.61 -23.71 -10.60
C ALA A 299 -19.15 -23.75 -11.13
N PRO A 300 -18.55 -24.92 -11.37
CA PRO A 300 -19.09 -26.26 -11.12
C PRO A 300 -19.29 -26.57 -9.62
N ILE A 301 -18.22 -26.64 -8.81
CA ILE A 301 -18.28 -26.88 -7.35
C ILE A 301 -17.11 -26.14 -6.69
N TYR A 302 -17.08 -24.81 -6.84
CA TYR A 302 -16.10 -23.96 -6.16
C TYR A 302 -16.72 -23.32 -4.92
N HIS A 303 -16.00 -23.36 -3.81
CA HIS A 303 -16.42 -22.76 -2.56
C HIS A 303 -15.73 -21.40 -2.36
N GLU A 304 -16.46 -20.42 -1.84
CA GLU A 304 -15.88 -19.14 -1.46
C GLU A 304 -14.94 -19.31 -0.26
N THR A 305 -13.65 -19.02 -0.43
CA THR A 305 -12.63 -19.14 0.64
C THR A 305 -12.28 -17.81 1.29
N ASN A 306 -12.28 -16.73 0.51
CA ASN A 306 -11.87 -15.40 0.96
C ASN A 306 -12.43 -14.32 0.03
N LEU A 307 -12.50 -13.10 0.55
CA LEU A 307 -12.61 -11.91 -0.27
C LEU A 307 -11.21 -11.46 -0.70
N SER A 308 -11.06 -10.88 -1.89
CA SER A 308 -9.78 -10.34 -2.35
C SER A 308 -9.98 -8.95 -2.95
N GLY A 309 -9.06 -8.03 -2.64
CA GLY A 309 -9.12 -6.64 -3.08
C GLY A 309 -7.74 -6.12 -3.47
N VAL A 310 -7.73 -5.18 -4.42
CA VAL A 310 -6.55 -4.35 -4.72
C VAL A 310 -6.66 -3.04 -3.96
N GLY A 311 -5.62 -2.71 -3.19
CA GLY A 311 -5.58 -1.51 -2.36
C GLY A 311 -4.47 -0.57 -2.84
N LEU A 312 -3.26 -0.79 -2.36
CA LEU A 312 -2.12 0.07 -2.65
C LEU A 312 -1.90 0.23 -4.16
N MET A 313 -1.71 1.46 -4.61
CA MET A 313 -1.25 1.77 -5.96
C MET A 313 0.13 2.44 -5.90
N VAL A 314 0.95 2.17 -6.91
CA VAL A 314 2.36 2.58 -6.96
C VAL A 314 2.68 3.27 -8.29
N LYS A 315 3.53 4.29 -8.27
CA LYS A 315 4.05 4.94 -9.47
C LYS A 315 5.54 5.23 -9.31
N VAL A 316 6.36 4.69 -10.22
CA VAL A 316 7.75 5.14 -10.38
C VAL A 316 7.69 6.52 -11.05
N ILE A 317 8.13 7.55 -10.35
CA ILE A 317 8.04 8.95 -10.79
C ILE A 317 9.38 9.49 -11.33
N ASP A 318 10.48 8.76 -11.09
CA ASP A 318 11.81 9.04 -11.61
C ASP A 318 12.55 7.71 -11.84
N ILE A 319 12.52 7.21 -13.08
CA ILE A 319 13.14 5.92 -13.45
C ILE A 319 14.65 5.90 -13.15
N PRO A 320 15.45 6.94 -13.49
CA PRO A 320 16.85 6.99 -13.09
C PRO A 320 17.11 6.93 -11.59
N ALA A 321 16.39 7.72 -10.80
CA ALA A 321 16.51 7.67 -9.35
C ALA A 321 16.08 6.31 -8.79
N MET A 322 15.11 5.65 -9.43
CA MET A 322 14.62 4.33 -9.01
C MET A 322 15.68 3.24 -9.15
N PHE A 323 16.33 3.13 -10.32
CA PHE A 323 17.42 2.17 -10.51
C PHE A 323 18.66 2.52 -9.67
N ALA A 324 18.92 3.81 -9.42
CA ALA A 324 19.98 4.21 -8.50
C ALA A 324 19.67 3.79 -7.05
N ALA A 325 18.43 3.95 -6.61
CA ALA A 325 17.99 3.50 -5.28
C ALA A 325 18.05 1.98 -5.13
N LEU A 326 17.81 1.23 -6.21
CA LEU A 326 17.90 -0.24 -6.24
C LEU A 326 19.30 -0.78 -6.61
N ALA A 327 20.37 0.01 -6.55
CA ALA A 327 21.72 -0.47 -6.87
C ALA A 327 22.18 -1.65 -5.97
N GLY A 328 21.66 -1.73 -4.75
CA GLY A 328 21.89 -2.84 -3.81
C GLY A 328 21.15 -4.14 -4.17
N HIS A 329 20.08 -4.08 -4.96
CA HIS A 329 19.24 -5.22 -5.32
C HIS A 329 19.91 -6.11 -6.41
N SER A 330 19.45 -7.35 -6.54
CA SER A 330 19.86 -8.29 -7.59
C SER A 330 18.64 -8.70 -8.41
N PHE A 331 18.59 -8.26 -9.67
CA PHE A 331 17.53 -8.57 -10.62
C PHE A 331 17.72 -9.97 -11.22
N GLY A 332 17.32 -10.98 -10.45
CA GLY A 332 17.31 -12.39 -10.88
C GLY A 332 18.68 -12.98 -11.28
N GLY A 333 19.79 -12.33 -10.91
CA GLY A 333 21.15 -12.75 -11.29
C GLY A 333 21.45 -12.70 -12.79
N GLN A 334 20.61 -12.07 -13.60
CA GLN A 334 20.74 -12.10 -15.06
C GLN A 334 21.84 -11.17 -15.59
N THR A 335 22.38 -11.48 -16.76
CA THR A 335 23.29 -10.59 -17.51
C THR A 335 22.69 -10.31 -18.88
N VAL A 336 22.19 -9.10 -19.08
CA VAL A 336 21.47 -8.66 -20.28
C VAL A 336 21.35 -7.14 -20.27
N THR A 337 21.33 -6.51 -21.44
CA THR A 337 21.01 -5.09 -21.62
C THR A 337 19.61 -4.95 -22.18
N VAL A 338 18.71 -4.35 -21.41
CA VAL A 338 17.30 -4.15 -21.80
C VAL A 338 17.05 -2.69 -22.12
N GLY A 339 16.44 -2.43 -23.28
CA GLY A 339 15.85 -1.13 -23.59
C GLY A 339 14.42 -1.11 -23.07
N ILE A 340 14.11 -0.21 -22.14
CA ILE A 340 12.79 -0.08 -21.51
C ILE A 340 12.16 1.20 -22.04
N ALA A 341 11.23 1.07 -22.98
CA ALA A 341 10.42 2.17 -23.50
C ALA A 341 9.17 2.33 -22.64
N VAL A 342 9.07 3.45 -21.93
CA VAL A 342 7.97 3.76 -21.01
C VAL A 342 7.12 4.90 -21.55
N THR A 343 5.81 4.69 -21.56
CA THR A 343 4.81 5.74 -21.81
C THR A 343 4.29 6.28 -20.47
N ASP A 344 4.41 7.59 -20.24
CA ASP A 344 3.89 8.28 -19.05
C ASP A 344 3.28 9.62 -19.46
N THR A 345 2.00 9.60 -19.84
CA THR A 345 1.29 10.79 -20.33
C THR A 345 1.02 11.83 -19.22
N PHE A 346 1.06 11.41 -17.95
CA PHE A 346 0.82 12.30 -16.82
C PHE A 346 2.10 12.97 -16.32
N THR A 347 3.26 12.30 -16.47
CA THR A 347 4.57 12.82 -16.08
C THR A 347 5.52 12.75 -17.27
N PRO A 348 5.47 13.73 -18.21
CA PRO A 348 6.20 13.68 -19.48
C PRO A 348 7.71 13.52 -19.35
N ALA A 349 8.30 14.01 -18.27
CA ALA A 349 9.74 13.87 -18.03
C ALA A 349 10.18 12.46 -17.57
N ASN A 350 9.24 11.55 -17.37
CA ASN A 350 9.46 10.12 -17.10
C ASN A 350 9.18 9.25 -18.34
N GLN A 351 8.64 9.86 -19.41
CA GLN A 351 8.42 9.19 -20.69
C GLN A 351 9.74 9.10 -21.46
N GLY A 352 9.99 7.95 -22.07
CA GLY A 352 11.16 7.76 -22.92
C GLY A 352 11.67 6.33 -22.92
N ARG A 353 12.81 6.13 -23.59
CA ARG A 353 13.50 4.85 -23.66
C ARG A 353 14.75 4.89 -22.78
N TYR A 354 14.83 3.97 -21.82
CA TYR A 354 15.92 3.84 -20.87
C TYR A 354 16.70 2.56 -21.16
N ILE A 355 18.02 2.65 -21.29
CA ILE A 355 18.86 1.47 -21.49
C ILE A 355 19.39 1.05 -20.13
N VAL A 356 19.02 -0.14 -19.66
CA VAL A 356 19.44 -0.69 -18.39
C VAL A 356 20.30 -1.91 -18.63
N ARG A 357 21.56 -1.85 -18.19
CA ARG A 357 22.48 -2.98 -18.21
C ARG A 357 22.38 -3.74 -16.90
N PHE A 358 22.08 -5.03 -16.99
CA PHE A 358 22.17 -5.96 -15.89
C PHE A 358 23.43 -6.79 -16.04
N SER A 359 24.26 -6.85 -15.00
CA SER A 359 25.45 -7.71 -14.94
C SER A 359 25.40 -8.52 -13.66
N LYS A 360 25.21 -9.84 -13.80
CA LYS A 360 24.97 -10.76 -12.66
C LYS A 360 23.92 -10.22 -11.68
N GLY A 361 22.82 -9.68 -12.21
CA GLY A 361 21.71 -9.09 -11.45
C GLY A 361 21.89 -7.62 -11.04
N LYS A 362 23.09 -7.04 -11.12
CA LYS A 362 23.31 -5.62 -10.79
C LYS A 362 22.90 -4.71 -11.95
N SER A 363 22.02 -3.76 -11.68
CA SER A 363 21.49 -2.82 -12.68
C SER A 363 22.26 -1.50 -12.73
N VAL A 364 22.56 -1.02 -13.93
CA VAL A 364 23.07 0.34 -14.17
C VAL A 364 22.37 0.93 -15.39
N ILE A 365 21.86 2.16 -15.26
CA ILE A 365 21.36 2.90 -16.43
C ILE A 365 22.53 3.38 -17.28
N ALA A 366 22.53 3.00 -18.55
CA ALA A 366 23.50 3.44 -19.53
C ALA A 366 22.99 4.69 -20.27
N ARG A 367 23.87 5.69 -20.46
CA ARG A 367 23.55 6.90 -21.24
C ARG A 367 23.36 6.62 -22.73
N ARG A 368 24.07 5.61 -23.26
CA ARG A 368 24.04 5.15 -24.66
C ARG A 368 24.37 3.66 -24.69
N GLY A 369 23.92 2.97 -25.73
CA GLY A 369 24.24 1.55 -25.95
C GLY A 369 23.23 0.87 -26.87
N ARG A 370 23.60 -0.31 -27.35
CA ARG A 370 22.66 -1.23 -28.00
C ARG A 370 22.01 -2.09 -26.91
N ALA A 371 20.70 -2.24 -26.97
CA ALA A 371 19.99 -3.19 -26.14
C ALA A 371 20.02 -4.57 -26.82
N ASP A 372 20.09 -5.64 -26.02
CA ASP A 372 19.93 -7.00 -26.49
C ASP A 372 18.46 -7.27 -26.83
N VAL A 373 17.55 -6.67 -26.05
CA VAL A 373 16.11 -6.74 -26.24
C VAL A 373 15.44 -5.43 -25.80
N ASP A 374 14.37 -5.05 -26.49
CA ASP A 374 13.53 -3.90 -26.14
C ASP A 374 12.17 -4.37 -25.58
N ILE A 375 11.72 -3.72 -24.51
CA ILE A 375 10.36 -3.86 -23.97
C ILE A 375 9.65 -2.52 -23.97
N THR A 376 8.35 -2.55 -24.25
CA THR A 376 7.49 -1.35 -24.24
C THR A 376 6.30 -1.56 -23.33
N LEU A 377 6.01 -0.60 -22.45
CA LEU A 377 4.89 -0.66 -21.50
C LEU A 377 4.52 0.73 -20.98
N ASP A 378 3.30 0.88 -20.47
CA ASP A 378 2.89 2.09 -19.75
C ASP A 378 3.48 2.12 -18.33
N ILE A 379 3.70 3.32 -17.79
CA ILE A 379 4.33 3.52 -16.49
C ILE A 379 3.61 2.80 -15.35
N ALA A 380 2.29 2.62 -15.44
CA ALA A 380 1.53 1.87 -14.44
C ALA A 380 1.98 0.41 -14.39
N GLN A 381 2.12 -0.24 -15.56
CA GLN A 381 2.62 -1.61 -15.68
C GLN A 381 4.07 -1.71 -15.24
N PHE A 382 4.93 -0.77 -15.67
CA PHE A 382 6.33 -0.75 -15.25
C PHE A 382 6.45 -0.64 -13.73
N SER A 383 5.64 0.22 -13.11
CA SER A 383 5.63 0.41 -11.66
C SER A 383 5.22 -0.86 -10.92
N SER A 384 4.13 -1.52 -11.35
CA SER A 384 3.68 -2.79 -10.78
C SER A 384 4.69 -3.93 -10.97
N LEU A 385 5.32 -4.01 -12.14
CA LEU A 385 6.36 -4.99 -12.45
C LEU A 385 7.58 -4.79 -11.56
N LEU A 386 8.08 -3.56 -11.48
CA LEU A 386 9.30 -3.25 -10.76
C LEU A 386 9.18 -3.51 -9.27
N VAL A 387 8.00 -3.25 -8.66
CA VAL A 387 7.78 -3.56 -7.24
C VAL A 387 7.50 -5.05 -6.97
N GLY A 388 7.37 -5.88 -8.00
CA GLY A 388 7.09 -7.31 -7.86
C GLY A 388 5.60 -7.64 -7.64
N ALA A 389 4.68 -6.72 -7.95
CA ALA A 389 3.24 -6.98 -7.82
C ALA A 389 2.67 -7.86 -8.96
N VAL A 390 3.34 -7.88 -10.11
CA VAL A 390 2.98 -8.68 -11.29
C VAL A 390 4.24 -9.11 -12.05
N GLY A 391 4.22 -10.29 -12.65
CA GLY A 391 5.30 -10.77 -13.49
C GLY A 391 5.23 -10.24 -14.94
N PHE A 392 6.38 -10.18 -15.60
CA PHE A 392 6.44 -9.75 -17.01
C PHE A 392 5.65 -10.67 -17.96
N LYS A 393 5.61 -11.98 -17.71
CA LYS A 393 4.87 -12.95 -18.52
C LYS A 393 3.38 -12.64 -18.57
N GLU A 394 2.80 -12.30 -17.42
CA GLU A 394 1.39 -11.95 -17.30
C GLU A 394 1.11 -10.65 -18.06
N LEU A 395 1.95 -9.64 -17.90
CA LEU A 395 1.83 -8.38 -18.64
C LEU A 395 1.90 -8.60 -20.16
N TYR A 396 2.85 -9.42 -20.61
CA TYR A 396 2.99 -9.78 -22.02
C TYR A 396 1.76 -10.53 -22.54
N ARG A 397 1.29 -11.58 -21.83
CA ARG A 397 0.08 -12.33 -22.21
C ARG A 397 -1.17 -11.47 -22.31
N TYR A 398 -1.27 -10.43 -21.48
CA TYR A 398 -2.43 -9.54 -21.47
C TYR A 398 -2.31 -8.36 -22.46
N ASN A 399 -1.28 -8.35 -23.33
CA ASN A 399 -0.98 -7.23 -24.23
C ASN A 399 -0.82 -5.90 -23.48
N LEU A 400 -0.28 -5.97 -22.26
CA LEU A 400 0.04 -4.81 -21.42
C LEU A 400 1.54 -4.47 -21.44
N ALA A 401 2.36 -5.34 -22.04
CA ALA A 401 3.74 -5.09 -22.38
C ALA A 401 4.07 -5.76 -23.72
N GLU A 402 4.92 -5.13 -24.51
CA GLU A 402 5.47 -5.67 -25.74
C GLU A 402 6.96 -5.97 -25.57
N ILE A 403 7.49 -6.89 -26.38
CA ILE A 403 8.90 -7.25 -26.42
C ILE A 403 9.34 -7.41 -27.88
N SER A 404 10.53 -6.92 -28.22
CA SER A 404 11.04 -6.94 -29.60
C SER A 404 11.32 -8.35 -30.13
N ASP A 405 11.60 -9.30 -29.24
CA ASP A 405 11.84 -10.70 -29.57
C ASP A 405 11.27 -11.60 -28.46
N PRO A 406 10.21 -12.39 -28.76
CA PRO A 406 9.57 -13.30 -27.79
C PRO A 406 10.51 -14.32 -27.16
N ALA A 407 11.65 -14.66 -27.78
CA ALA A 407 12.64 -15.58 -27.20
C ALA A 407 13.21 -15.08 -25.86
N TRP A 408 13.10 -13.78 -25.59
CA TRP A 408 13.59 -13.14 -24.37
C TRP A 408 12.57 -13.05 -23.23
N VAL A 409 11.31 -13.46 -23.44
CA VAL A 409 10.24 -13.32 -22.43
C VAL A 409 10.62 -13.96 -21.10
N ASP A 410 11.17 -15.18 -21.12
CA ASP A 410 11.59 -15.89 -19.91
C ASP A 410 12.71 -15.17 -19.17
N ARG A 411 13.67 -14.62 -19.92
CA ARG A 411 14.82 -13.89 -19.38
C ARG A 411 14.40 -12.57 -18.75
N VAL A 412 13.52 -11.81 -19.42
CA VAL A 412 12.98 -10.55 -18.89
C VAL A 412 12.08 -10.81 -17.68
N HIS A 413 11.28 -11.87 -17.70
CA HIS A 413 10.51 -12.29 -16.53
C HIS A 413 11.40 -12.61 -15.34
N ALA A 414 12.50 -13.35 -15.55
CA ALA A 414 13.44 -13.68 -14.49
C ALA A 414 14.14 -12.44 -13.88
N LEU A 415 14.35 -11.34 -14.64
CA LEU A 415 14.92 -10.10 -14.10
C LEU A 415 14.08 -9.50 -12.97
N PHE A 416 12.76 -9.47 -13.15
CA PHE A 416 11.82 -8.79 -12.25
C PHE A 416 11.03 -9.75 -11.36
N ARG A 417 11.32 -11.05 -11.42
CA ARG A 417 10.65 -12.06 -10.59
C ARG A 417 11.07 -11.87 -9.13
N THR A 418 10.09 -11.84 -8.25
CA THR A 418 10.28 -11.95 -6.80
C THR A 418 9.69 -13.27 -6.32
N ASP A 419 10.26 -13.83 -5.26
CA ASP A 419 9.73 -15.07 -4.66
C ASP A 419 8.45 -14.75 -3.87
N ASP A 420 8.45 -13.63 -3.15
CA ASP A 420 7.28 -13.09 -2.44
C ASP A 420 6.78 -11.79 -3.08
N LYS A 421 5.46 -11.57 -3.02
CA LYS A 421 4.84 -10.29 -3.41
C LYS A 421 5.09 -9.23 -2.33
N PRO A 422 5.14 -7.93 -2.68
CA PRO A 422 5.32 -6.88 -1.69
C PRO A 422 4.13 -6.79 -0.73
N VAL A 423 4.41 -6.55 0.55
CA VAL A 423 3.44 -6.43 1.65
C VAL A 423 3.47 -5.01 2.18
N CYS A 424 2.32 -4.37 2.31
CA CYS A 424 2.21 -3.06 2.96
C CYS A 424 1.04 -3.06 3.93
N VAL A 425 1.35 -3.00 5.23
CA VAL A 425 0.35 -2.95 6.31
C VAL A 425 0.07 -1.51 6.78
N THR A 426 0.85 -0.54 6.32
CA THR A 426 0.73 0.86 6.74
C THR A 426 -0.48 1.53 6.07
N GLN A 427 -1.33 2.16 6.87
CA GLN A 427 -2.50 2.93 6.42
C GLN A 427 -2.26 4.45 6.59
N PHE A 428 -2.48 5.25 5.54
CA PHE A 428 -2.15 6.68 5.53
C PHE A 428 -3.15 7.61 4.83
#